data_AF-Q30U00-F1
#
_entry.id   AF-Q30U00-F1
#
_cell.length_a   1.000
_cell.length_b   1.000
_cell.length_c   1.000
_cell.angle_alpha   90.00
_cell.angle_beta   90.00
_cell.angle_gamma   90.00
#
_symmetry.space_group_name_H-M   'P 1'
#
loop_
_entity.id
_entity.type
_entity.pdbx_description
1 polymer ?
#
loop_
_entity_poly.entity_id
_entity_poly.type
_entity_poly.pdbx_seq_one_letter_code
_entity_poly.pdbx_strand_id
1 'polypeptide(L)'
;MRYNIAMKYNIKLFVAALLTIFLILFIWRASYHYGCYTLLLPIIVLFIISHSFVELKMQERFCFRDCYFVEKSFFANLLSSRSFVVIFYIILSLLMTISLIYAVIDFKMFFWIYLIFQLLFATFIFKWFKKILSLSIKQSFLSLFSRELSINISSILLLLVYVYISLEGYAPEYLRETLKETQVVASNTISSSCYITNYILKVKIEIDSIFWWSFSSFAEHIDNTLLKSIAWFGFIFMNGLAILGLNRFILQIVYYLDKLFSRDAT
;
A
#
# COMPACT_ATOMS: atom_id res chain seq x y z
N MET A 1 25.98 -6.62 -28.04
CA MET A 1 24.57 -6.35 -28.46
C MET A 1 23.52 -6.64 -27.37
N ARG A 2 23.51 -7.81 -26.69
CA ARG A 2 22.50 -8.14 -25.65
C ARG A 2 22.41 -7.15 -24.47
N TYR A 3 23.53 -6.54 -24.05
CA TYR A 3 23.57 -5.57 -22.95
C TYR A 3 22.80 -4.28 -23.23
N ASN A 4 22.91 -3.72 -24.45
CA ASN A 4 22.19 -2.51 -24.84
C ASN A 4 20.66 -2.72 -24.92
N ILE A 5 20.22 -3.92 -25.29
CA ILE A 5 18.79 -4.27 -25.37
C ILE A 5 18.20 -4.38 -23.96
N ALA A 6 18.90 -5.06 -23.03
CA ALA A 6 18.45 -5.19 -21.65
C ALA A 6 18.40 -3.83 -20.92
N MET A 7 19.38 -2.96 -21.15
CA MET A 7 19.39 -1.62 -20.57
C MET A 7 18.24 -0.75 -21.10
N LYS A 8 17.98 -0.77 -22.41
CA LYS A 8 16.86 -0.03 -23.02
C LYS A 8 15.49 -0.50 -22.52
N TYR A 9 15.33 -1.82 -22.36
CA TYR A 9 14.14 -2.41 -21.75
C TYR A 9 13.93 -1.92 -20.30
N ASN A 10 15.01 -1.88 -19.51
CA ASN A 10 14.95 -1.44 -18.12
C ASN A 10 14.53 0.02 -17.98
N ILE A 11 15.04 0.90 -18.85
CA ILE A 11 14.70 2.32 -18.87
C ILE A 11 13.23 2.51 -19.29
N LYS A 12 12.77 1.81 -20.35
CA LYS A 12 11.37 1.87 -20.81
C LYS A 12 10.40 1.46 -19.70
N LEU A 13 10.69 0.36 -18.99
CA LEU A 13 9.89 -0.11 -17.86
C LEU A 13 9.80 0.94 -16.75
N PHE A 14 10.95 1.48 -16.34
CA PHE A 14 11.02 2.46 -15.27
C PHE A 14 10.25 3.74 -15.62
N VAL A 15 10.48 4.31 -16.80
CA VAL A 15 9.81 5.54 -17.25
C VAL A 15 8.30 5.33 -17.35
N ALA A 16 7.84 4.21 -17.92
CA ALA A 16 6.41 3.92 -18.02
C ALA A 16 5.77 3.74 -16.64
N ALA A 17 6.43 3.06 -15.71
CA ALA A 17 5.94 2.89 -14.34
C ALA A 17 5.88 4.24 -13.62
N LEU A 18 6.95 5.04 -13.74
CA LEU A 18 7.05 6.37 -13.15
C LEU A 18 5.90 7.26 -13.62
N LEU A 19 5.70 7.36 -14.94
CA LEU A 19 4.61 8.15 -15.51
C LEU A 19 3.25 7.67 -15.04
N THR A 20 3.00 6.36 -15.03
CA THR A 20 1.69 5.81 -14.60
C THR A 20 1.40 6.12 -13.12
N ILE A 21 2.37 5.85 -12.24
CA ILE A 21 2.22 6.08 -10.79
C ILE A 21 2.04 7.57 -10.50
N PHE A 22 2.91 8.41 -11.07
CA PHE A 22 2.84 9.86 -10.86
C PHE A 22 1.54 10.43 -11.40
N LEU A 23 1.11 10.03 -12.59
CA LEU A 23 -0.12 10.53 -13.19
C LEU A 23 -1.33 10.19 -12.31
N ILE A 24 -1.46 8.95 -11.84
CA ILE A 24 -2.60 8.55 -10.99
C ILE A 24 -2.60 9.32 -9.66
N LEU A 25 -1.47 9.35 -8.95
CA LEU A 25 -1.40 9.97 -7.62
C LEU A 25 -1.43 11.50 -7.68
N PHE A 26 -0.78 12.10 -8.68
CA PHE A 26 -0.75 13.55 -8.84
C PHE A 26 -2.11 14.09 -9.27
N ILE A 27 -2.79 13.44 -10.22
CA ILE A 27 -4.15 13.83 -10.60
C ILE A 27 -5.07 13.69 -9.38
N TRP A 28 -4.94 12.63 -8.57
CA TRP A 28 -5.73 12.51 -7.35
C TRP A 28 -5.51 13.71 -6.42
N ARG A 29 -4.25 14.01 -6.08
CA ARG A 29 -3.90 15.14 -5.22
C ARG A 29 -4.41 16.47 -5.76
N ALA A 30 -4.32 16.69 -7.08
CA ALA A 30 -4.73 17.93 -7.70
C ALA A 30 -6.25 18.06 -7.84
N SER A 31 -7.00 16.95 -7.81
CA SER A 31 -8.41 16.95 -8.17
C SER A 31 -9.39 16.56 -7.07
N TYR A 32 -8.96 15.98 -5.94
CA TYR A 32 -9.86 15.42 -4.92
C TYR A 32 -10.92 16.40 -4.39
N HIS A 33 -10.66 17.71 -4.44
CA HIS A 33 -11.59 18.76 -3.99
C HIS A 33 -12.78 19.00 -4.93
N TYR A 34 -12.69 18.67 -6.23
CA TYR A 34 -13.57 19.24 -7.26
C TYR A 34 -14.93 18.56 -7.43
N GLY A 35 -15.00 17.24 -7.51
CA GLY A 35 -16.27 16.55 -7.80
C GLY A 35 -16.16 15.03 -7.76
N CYS A 36 -17.30 14.34 -7.81
CA CYS A 36 -17.34 12.88 -7.61
C CYS A 36 -16.70 12.04 -8.73
N TYR A 37 -16.44 12.64 -9.90
CA TYR A 37 -15.67 11.95 -10.96
C TYR A 37 -14.26 11.57 -10.51
N THR A 38 -13.71 12.28 -9.51
CA THR A 38 -12.39 12.02 -8.92
C THR A 38 -12.30 10.69 -8.20
N LEU A 39 -13.44 10.14 -7.75
CA LEU A 39 -13.55 8.82 -7.11
C LEU A 39 -13.07 7.67 -8.01
N LEU A 40 -13.05 7.90 -9.33
CA LEU A 40 -12.50 6.96 -10.30
C LEU A 40 -11.03 6.62 -10.03
N LEU A 41 -10.24 7.56 -9.52
CA LEU A 41 -8.82 7.33 -9.21
C LEU A 41 -8.61 6.39 -8.01
N PRO A 42 -9.25 6.61 -6.83
CA PRO A 42 -9.27 5.62 -5.76
C PRO A 42 -9.76 4.24 -6.21
N ILE A 43 -10.77 4.17 -7.09
CA ILE A 43 -11.27 2.89 -7.61
C ILE A 43 -10.20 2.17 -8.44
N ILE A 44 -9.47 2.89 -9.30
CA ILE A 44 -8.35 2.33 -10.07
C ILE A 44 -7.26 1.78 -9.13
N VAL A 45 -6.88 2.55 -8.12
CA VAL A 45 -5.88 2.13 -7.11
C VAL A 45 -6.37 0.89 -6.36
N LEU A 46 -7.62 0.87 -5.93
CA LEU A 46 -8.25 -0.28 -5.27
C LEU A 46 -8.21 -1.53 -6.16
N PHE A 47 -8.53 -1.38 -7.44
CA PHE A 47 -8.50 -2.50 -8.39
C PHE A 47 -7.09 -3.05 -8.55
N ILE A 48 -6.08 -2.19 -8.66
CA ILE A 48 -4.67 -2.60 -8.77
C ILE A 48 -4.21 -3.33 -7.50
N ILE A 49 -4.48 -2.79 -6.32
CA ILE A 49 -4.08 -3.40 -5.04
C ILE A 49 -4.81 -4.73 -4.82
N SER A 50 -6.13 -4.77 -5.05
CA SER A 50 -6.94 -5.98 -4.86
C SER A 50 -6.56 -7.11 -5.82
N HIS A 51 -6.33 -6.80 -7.09
CA HIS A 51 -5.85 -7.80 -8.04
C HIS A 51 -4.50 -8.37 -7.63
N SER A 52 -3.61 -7.54 -7.07
CA SER A 52 -2.31 -7.99 -6.55
C SER A 52 -2.45 -9.11 -5.51
N PHE A 53 -3.39 -8.96 -4.56
CA PHE A 53 -3.65 -9.98 -3.55
C PHE A 53 -4.38 -11.20 -4.10
N VAL A 54 -5.46 -10.98 -4.86
CA VAL A 54 -6.35 -12.06 -5.31
C VAL A 54 -5.64 -13.01 -6.26
N GLU A 55 -4.79 -12.52 -7.16
CA GLU A 55 -4.12 -13.35 -8.17
C GLU A 55 -3.27 -14.47 -7.54
N LEU A 56 -2.48 -14.14 -6.51
CA LEU A 56 -1.64 -15.13 -5.83
C LEU A 56 -2.48 -16.06 -4.95
N LYS A 57 -3.39 -15.49 -4.16
CA LYS A 57 -4.14 -16.24 -3.15
C LYS A 57 -5.14 -17.22 -3.77
N MET A 58 -5.62 -16.92 -4.97
CA MET A 58 -6.41 -17.86 -5.78
C MET A 58 -5.62 -19.08 -6.25
N GLN A 59 -4.30 -18.98 -6.41
CA GLN A 59 -3.43 -20.11 -6.75
C GLN A 59 -3.05 -20.91 -5.51
N GLU A 60 -2.71 -20.22 -4.41
CA GLU A 60 -2.30 -20.85 -3.16
C GLU A 60 -3.43 -21.60 -2.44
N ARG A 61 -4.70 -21.18 -2.62
CA ARG A 61 -5.84 -21.75 -1.87
C ARG A 61 -5.98 -23.27 -2.00
N PHE A 62 -5.61 -23.84 -3.16
CA PHE A 62 -5.80 -25.27 -3.41
C PHE A 62 -4.80 -26.09 -2.59
N CYS A 63 -3.51 -25.73 -2.59
CA CYS A 63 -2.59 -26.36 -1.65
C CYS A 63 -2.91 -25.95 -0.21
N PHE A 64 -3.34 -24.72 0.08
CA PHE A 64 -3.67 -24.37 1.47
C PHE A 64 -4.75 -25.30 2.06
N ARG A 65 -5.77 -25.65 1.28
CA ARG A 65 -6.79 -26.63 1.66
C ARG A 65 -6.21 -28.03 1.83
N ASP A 66 -5.51 -28.52 0.80
CA ASP A 66 -5.14 -29.93 0.67
C ASP A 66 -3.85 -30.29 1.45
N CYS A 67 -3.01 -29.29 1.75
CA CYS A 67 -1.72 -29.44 2.42
C CYS A 67 -1.80 -29.23 3.94
N TYR A 68 -2.73 -28.40 4.45
CA TYR A 68 -2.76 -28.01 5.87
C TYR A 68 -3.96 -28.52 6.68
N PHE A 69 -5.10 -28.81 6.04
CA PHE A 69 -6.30 -29.19 6.76
C PHE A 69 -6.67 -30.65 6.55
N VAL A 70 -7.24 -31.26 7.60
CA VAL A 70 -7.93 -32.54 7.48
C VAL A 70 -9.11 -32.38 6.51
N GLU A 71 -9.27 -33.35 5.62
CA GLU A 71 -10.32 -33.40 4.61
C GLU A 71 -11.71 -33.12 5.25
N LYS A 72 -12.49 -32.23 4.62
CA LYS A 72 -13.85 -31.82 5.01
C LYS A 72 -14.02 -31.04 6.33
N SER A 73 -12.97 -30.51 6.94
CA SER A 73 -13.14 -29.62 8.09
C SER A 73 -13.84 -28.30 7.72
N PHE A 74 -14.61 -27.72 8.66
CA PHE A 74 -15.29 -26.43 8.46
C PHE A 74 -14.31 -25.30 8.09
N PHE A 75 -13.17 -25.23 8.79
CA PHE A 75 -12.12 -24.25 8.52
C PHE A 75 -11.49 -24.43 7.13
N ALA A 76 -11.27 -25.68 6.67
CA ALA A 76 -10.80 -25.93 5.32
C ALA A 76 -11.77 -25.38 4.27
N ASN A 77 -13.08 -25.63 4.44
CA ASN A 77 -14.09 -25.18 3.50
C ASN A 77 -14.23 -23.64 3.51
N LEU A 78 -14.17 -23.01 4.68
CA LEU A 78 -14.26 -21.55 4.79
C LEU A 78 -13.05 -20.84 4.18
N LEU A 79 -11.83 -21.19 4.63
CA LEU A 79 -10.58 -20.53 4.24
C LEU A 79 -10.15 -20.84 2.80
N SER A 80 -10.56 -21.98 2.24
CA SER A 80 -10.31 -22.30 0.83
C SER A 80 -11.39 -21.80 -0.12
N SER A 81 -12.52 -21.32 0.40
CA SER A 81 -13.62 -20.86 -0.44
C SER A 81 -13.19 -19.65 -1.28
N ARG A 82 -13.56 -19.67 -2.57
CA ARG A 82 -13.29 -18.56 -3.50
C ARG A 82 -13.81 -17.24 -2.96
N SER A 83 -15.04 -17.24 -2.46
CA SER A 83 -15.74 -16.03 -2.03
C SER A 83 -15.07 -15.42 -0.80
N PHE A 84 -14.71 -16.23 0.20
CA PHE A 84 -14.06 -15.72 1.41
C PHE A 84 -12.70 -15.06 1.11
N VAL A 85 -11.84 -15.74 0.33
CA VAL A 85 -10.54 -15.21 -0.05
C VAL A 85 -10.69 -13.88 -0.78
N VAL A 86 -11.59 -13.81 -1.77
CA VAL A 86 -11.82 -12.58 -2.54
C VAL A 86 -12.34 -11.45 -1.65
N ILE A 87 -13.37 -11.71 -0.83
CA ILE A 87 -13.97 -10.68 0.05
C ILE A 87 -12.95 -10.15 1.06
N PHE A 88 -12.21 -11.05 1.72
CA PHE A 88 -11.20 -10.67 2.72
C PHE A 88 -10.13 -9.76 2.11
N TYR A 89 -9.58 -10.13 0.96
CA TYR A 89 -8.53 -9.32 0.32
C TYR A 89 -9.07 -8.04 -0.32
N ILE A 90 -10.34 -7.98 -0.73
CA ILE A 90 -10.99 -6.72 -1.14
C ILE A 90 -11.09 -5.76 0.05
N ILE A 91 -11.52 -6.24 1.24
CA ILE A 91 -11.61 -5.40 2.44
C ILE A 91 -10.23 -4.88 2.84
N LEU A 92 -9.21 -5.74 2.87
CA LEU A 92 -7.83 -5.32 3.16
C LEU A 92 -7.32 -4.28 2.15
N SER A 93 -7.62 -4.49 0.87
CA SER A 93 -7.24 -3.55 -0.20
C SER A 93 -7.96 -2.22 -0.08
N LEU A 94 -9.22 -2.23 0.37
CA LEU A 94 -10.00 -1.01 0.64
C LEU A 94 -9.34 -0.18 1.73
N LEU A 95 -8.97 -0.81 2.86
CA LEU A 95 -8.29 -0.14 3.97
C LEU A 95 -6.95 0.46 3.52
N MET A 96 -6.13 -0.30 2.79
CA MET A 96 -4.86 0.19 2.24
C MET A 96 -5.06 1.34 1.24
N THR A 97 -6.10 1.26 0.41
CA THR A 97 -6.40 2.30 -0.59
C THR A 97 -6.84 3.58 0.08
N ILE A 98 -7.76 3.52 1.04
CA ILE A 98 -8.21 4.71 1.79
C ILE A 98 -7.01 5.37 2.48
N SER A 99 -6.15 4.58 3.16
CA SER A 99 -4.94 5.11 3.80
C SER A 99 -3.96 5.74 2.82
N LEU A 100 -3.73 5.12 1.66
CA LEU A 100 -2.86 5.67 0.61
C LEU A 100 -3.39 6.98 0.03
N ILE A 101 -4.65 6.97 -0.39
CA ILE A 101 -5.33 8.09 -1.04
C ILE A 101 -5.39 9.31 -0.10
N TYR A 102 -5.63 9.08 1.19
CA TYR A 102 -5.53 10.11 2.22
C TYR A 102 -4.09 10.64 2.35
N ALA A 103 -3.10 9.75 2.53
CA ALA A 103 -1.70 10.16 2.71
C ALA A 103 -1.18 11.01 1.53
N VAL A 104 -1.59 10.71 0.30
CA VAL A 104 -1.17 11.43 -0.93
C VAL A 104 -1.58 12.90 -0.93
N ILE A 105 -2.66 13.27 -0.21
CA ILE A 105 -3.12 14.66 -0.12
C ILE A 105 -2.06 15.52 0.59
N ASP A 106 -1.47 14.98 1.66
CA ASP A 106 -0.48 15.65 2.49
C ASP A 106 0.98 15.48 2.00
N PHE A 107 1.20 14.87 0.83
CA PHE A 107 2.55 14.67 0.30
C PHE A 107 3.26 16.00 0.02
N LYS A 108 4.23 16.33 0.88
CA LYS A 108 5.23 17.40 0.62
C LYS A 108 6.11 17.04 -0.59
N MET A 109 6.81 18.03 -1.15
CA MET A 109 7.70 17.83 -2.31
C MET A 109 8.75 16.73 -2.09
N PHE A 110 9.25 16.57 -0.86
CA PHE A 110 10.18 15.50 -0.50
C PHE A 110 9.61 14.09 -0.73
N PHE A 111 8.31 13.88 -0.47
CA PHE A 111 7.66 12.58 -0.69
C PHE A 111 7.60 12.21 -2.18
N TRP A 112 7.51 13.19 -3.08
CA TRP A 112 7.56 12.93 -4.52
C TRP A 112 8.94 12.45 -4.96
N ILE A 113 10.02 13.01 -4.44
CA ILE A 113 11.39 12.53 -4.69
C ILE A 113 11.55 11.11 -4.14
N TYR A 114 11.04 10.87 -2.93
CA TYR A 114 11.03 9.55 -2.31
C TYR A 114 10.30 8.50 -3.17
N LEU A 115 9.18 8.84 -3.81
CA LEU A 115 8.49 7.93 -4.74
C LEU A 115 9.37 7.48 -5.91
N ILE A 116 10.19 8.38 -6.46
CA ILE A 116 11.13 8.05 -7.54
C ILE A 116 12.16 7.03 -7.04
N PHE A 117 12.74 7.29 -5.87
CA PHE A 117 13.70 6.38 -5.24
C PHE A 117 13.07 5.02 -4.94
N GLN A 118 11.86 5.00 -4.37
CA GLN A 118 11.15 3.77 -4.08
C GLN A 118 10.82 2.97 -5.34
N LEU A 119 10.45 3.63 -6.44
CA LEU A 119 10.21 2.96 -7.70
C LEU A 119 11.50 2.34 -8.28
N LEU A 120 12.62 3.06 -8.22
CA LEU A 120 13.93 2.53 -8.63
C LEU A 120 14.27 1.28 -7.82
N PHE A 121 14.15 1.37 -6.50
CA PHE A 121 14.42 0.30 -5.56
C PHE A 121 13.49 -0.91 -5.80
N ALA A 122 12.19 -0.69 -5.93
CA ALA A 122 11.21 -1.73 -6.20
C ALA A 122 11.47 -2.44 -7.54
N THR A 123 11.80 -1.69 -8.59
CA THR A 123 12.13 -2.24 -9.91
C THR A 123 13.41 -3.09 -9.86
N PHE A 124 14.41 -2.62 -9.12
CA PHE A 124 15.65 -3.35 -8.90
C PHE A 124 15.41 -4.67 -8.16
N ILE A 125 14.74 -4.63 -7.01
CA ILE A 125 14.40 -5.83 -6.23
C ILE A 125 13.60 -6.83 -7.05
N PHE A 126 12.59 -6.36 -7.79
CA PHE A 126 11.76 -7.23 -8.64
C PHE A 126 12.59 -8.01 -9.66
N LYS A 127 13.51 -7.34 -10.35
CA LYS A 127 14.39 -7.99 -11.34
C LYS A 127 15.41 -8.91 -10.69
N TRP A 128 15.94 -8.51 -9.54
CA TRP A 128 16.86 -9.33 -8.78
C TRP A 128 16.19 -10.66 -8.36
N PHE A 129 14.97 -10.60 -7.81
CA PHE A 129 14.20 -11.80 -7.50
C PHE A 129 13.86 -12.62 -8.74
N LYS A 130 13.42 -12.00 -9.84
CA LYS A 130 13.15 -12.71 -11.10
C LYS A 130 14.37 -13.49 -11.61
N LYS A 131 15.57 -12.93 -11.45
CA LYS A 131 16.84 -13.58 -11.84
C LYS A 131 17.23 -14.71 -10.89
N ILE A 132 17.09 -14.53 -9.58
CA ILE A 132 17.47 -15.58 -8.60
C ILE A 132 16.50 -16.75 -8.66
N LEU A 133 15.20 -16.45 -8.75
CA LEU A 133 14.15 -17.45 -8.70
C LEU A 133 13.97 -18.20 -10.02
N SER A 134 14.55 -17.73 -11.14
CA SER A 134 14.41 -18.39 -12.44
C SER A 134 14.99 -19.80 -12.47
N LEU A 135 15.88 -20.12 -11.52
CA LEU A 135 16.46 -21.46 -11.38
C LEU A 135 15.56 -22.41 -10.57
N SER A 136 14.70 -21.89 -9.70
CA SER A 136 13.93 -22.68 -8.74
C SER A 136 12.43 -22.72 -9.02
N ILE A 137 11.89 -21.74 -9.75
CA ILE A 137 10.45 -21.58 -9.95
C ILE A 137 10.08 -21.78 -11.43
N LYS A 138 8.96 -22.48 -11.66
CA LYS A 138 8.37 -22.63 -13.00
C LYS A 138 8.13 -21.26 -13.65
N GLN A 139 8.48 -21.12 -14.93
CA GLN A 139 8.39 -19.86 -15.67
C GLN A 139 6.99 -19.21 -15.64
N SER A 140 5.93 -20.02 -15.59
CA SER A 140 4.53 -19.53 -15.49
C SER A 140 4.23 -18.76 -14.20
N PHE A 141 4.92 -19.10 -13.10
CA PHE A 141 4.72 -18.49 -11.78
C PHE A 141 5.87 -17.55 -11.37
N LEU A 142 6.98 -17.57 -12.11
CA LEU A 142 8.20 -16.83 -11.77
C LEU A 142 7.93 -15.33 -11.53
N SER A 143 7.24 -14.66 -12.46
CA SER A 143 6.96 -13.22 -12.36
C SER A 143 6.00 -12.90 -11.20
N LEU A 144 5.02 -13.76 -10.96
CA LEU A 144 4.05 -13.60 -9.88
C LEU A 144 4.71 -13.75 -8.50
N PHE A 145 5.50 -14.81 -8.32
CA PHE A 145 6.19 -15.05 -7.05
C PHE A 145 7.29 -14.03 -6.79
N SER A 146 8.02 -13.63 -7.84
CA SER A 146 9.02 -12.55 -7.74
C SER A 146 8.37 -11.24 -7.29
N ARG A 147 7.19 -10.90 -7.81
CA ARG A 147 6.44 -9.73 -7.37
C ARG A 147 6.09 -9.82 -5.88
N GLU A 148 5.55 -10.94 -5.42
CA GLU A 148 5.12 -11.06 -4.02
C GLU A 148 6.31 -11.01 -3.04
N LEU A 149 7.40 -11.72 -3.32
CA LEU A 149 8.61 -11.59 -2.51
C LEU A 149 9.16 -10.16 -2.52
N SER A 150 9.12 -9.50 -3.67
CA SER A 150 9.52 -8.10 -3.76
C SER A 150 8.65 -7.23 -2.88
N ILE A 151 7.33 -7.41 -2.90
CA ILE A 151 6.38 -6.65 -2.06
C ILE A 151 6.70 -6.89 -0.60
N ASN A 152 6.90 -8.13 -0.18
CA ASN A 152 7.12 -8.44 1.23
C ASN A 152 8.45 -7.87 1.74
N ILE A 153 9.54 -8.09 1.00
CA ILE A 153 10.88 -7.62 1.41
C ILE A 153 10.99 -6.11 1.37
N SER A 154 10.49 -5.46 0.31
CA SER A 154 10.49 -4.00 0.26
C SER A 154 9.55 -3.38 1.28
N SER A 155 8.41 -4.01 1.60
CA SER A 155 7.51 -3.55 2.66
C SER A 155 8.17 -3.55 4.03
N ILE A 156 8.98 -4.58 4.35
CA ILE A 156 9.73 -4.64 5.60
C ILE A 156 10.70 -3.46 5.69
N LEU A 157 11.50 -3.24 4.63
CA LEU A 157 12.45 -2.12 4.61
C LEU A 157 11.74 -0.76 4.73
N LEU A 158 10.66 -0.58 3.98
CA LEU A 158 9.84 0.63 4.02
C LEU A 158 9.25 0.90 5.40
N LEU A 159 8.79 -0.14 6.08
CA LEU A 159 8.22 -0.01 7.42
C LEU A 159 9.31 0.38 8.43
N LEU A 160 10.53 -0.16 8.31
CA LEU A 160 11.67 0.26 9.13
C LEU A 160 12.02 1.74 8.93
N VAL A 161 12.09 2.19 7.67
CA VAL A 161 12.32 3.61 7.35
C VAL A 161 11.20 4.48 7.90
N TYR A 162 9.95 4.04 7.79
CA TYR A 162 8.81 4.78 8.31
C TYR A 162 8.81 4.89 9.84
N VAL A 163 9.13 3.81 10.54
CA VAL A 163 9.27 3.83 12.01
C VAL A 163 10.36 4.83 12.41
N TYR A 164 11.50 4.82 11.73
CA TYR A 164 12.58 5.78 11.98
C TYR A 164 12.12 7.23 11.77
N ILE A 165 11.45 7.53 10.65
CA ILE A 165 10.92 8.87 10.37
C ILE A 165 9.85 9.28 11.39
N SER A 166 9.03 8.34 11.87
CA SER A 166 7.97 8.62 12.83
C SER A 166 8.51 8.91 14.23
N LEU A 167 9.61 8.27 14.62
CA LEU A 167 10.29 8.51 15.89
C LEU A 167 10.93 9.90 15.93
N GLU A 168 11.50 10.35 14.81
CA GLU A 168 12.12 11.68 14.66
C GLU A 168 11.11 12.74 14.15
N GLY A 169 9.86 12.35 13.96
CA GLY A 169 8.82 13.16 13.32
C GLY A 169 8.18 14.17 14.28
N TYR A 170 7.68 15.27 13.71
CA TYR A 170 6.93 16.26 14.47
C TYR A 170 5.47 15.84 14.66
N ALA A 171 4.92 16.15 15.83
CA ALA A 171 3.51 16.00 16.10
C ALA A 171 2.67 16.90 15.16
N PRO A 172 1.50 16.44 14.69
CA PRO A 172 0.66 17.22 13.79
C PRO A 172 0.09 18.49 14.43
N GLU A 173 0.01 19.57 13.65
CA GLU A 173 -0.43 20.90 14.10
C GLU A 173 -1.89 20.97 14.58
N TYR A 174 -2.72 19.99 14.19
CA TYR A 174 -4.12 19.91 14.61
C TYR A 174 -4.31 19.33 16.01
N LEU A 175 -3.25 18.85 16.69
CA LEU A 175 -3.35 18.34 18.05
C LEU A 175 -3.77 19.42 19.04
N ARG A 176 -4.73 19.09 19.90
CA ARG A 176 -5.26 19.93 20.98
C ARG A 176 -5.29 19.13 22.28
N GLU A 177 -5.52 19.82 23.39
CA GLU A 177 -5.58 19.20 24.72
C GLU A 177 -6.66 18.12 24.79
N THR A 178 -7.84 18.39 24.20
CA THR A 178 -8.95 17.44 24.17
C THR A 178 -9.04 16.68 22.84
N LEU A 179 -9.44 15.40 22.92
CA LEU A 179 -9.68 14.57 21.75
C LEU A 179 -10.75 15.16 20.83
N LYS A 180 -11.83 15.71 21.43
CA LYS A 180 -12.95 16.29 20.69
C LYS A 180 -12.53 17.51 19.86
N GLU A 181 -11.74 18.41 20.44
CA GLU A 181 -11.22 19.56 19.71
C GLU A 181 -10.24 19.13 18.62
N THR A 182 -9.36 18.18 18.93
CA THR A 182 -8.44 17.59 17.94
C THR A 182 -9.20 17.05 16.73
N GLN A 183 -10.27 16.27 16.94
CA GLN A 183 -11.10 15.72 15.87
C GLN A 183 -11.78 16.81 15.03
N VAL A 184 -12.35 17.83 15.67
CA VAL A 184 -13.02 18.94 14.97
C VAL A 184 -12.03 19.73 14.12
N VAL A 185 -10.86 20.08 14.68
CA VAL A 185 -9.83 20.82 13.96
C VAL A 185 -9.31 19.99 12.79
N ALA A 186 -9.02 18.70 13.01
CA ALA A 186 -8.52 17.81 11.97
C ALA A 186 -9.56 17.59 10.86
N SER A 187 -10.84 17.37 11.18
CA SER A 187 -11.92 17.22 10.19
C SER A 187 -12.15 18.48 9.34
N ASN A 188 -11.72 19.65 9.83
CA ASN A 188 -11.82 20.92 9.11
C ASN A 188 -10.62 21.21 8.19
N THR A 189 -9.50 20.50 8.31
CA THR A 189 -8.33 20.71 7.42
C THR A 189 -8.55 20.10 6.04
N ILE A 190 -9.47 19.14 5.92
CA ILE A 190 -9.73 18.41 4.69
C ILE A 190 -11.19 18.55 4.25
N SER A 191 -11.40 18.87 2.98
CA SER A 191 -12.73 18.94 2.39
C SER A 191 -12.73 18.55 0.92
N SER A 192 -13.86 18.01 0.47
CA SER A 192 -14.15 17.72 -0.93
C SER A 192 -15.59 18.10 -1.23
N SER A 193 -15.87 18.56 -2.45
CA SER A 193 -17.23 18.80 -2.90
C SER A 193 -18.02 17.50 -3.11
N CYS A 194 -17.35 16.36 -3.27
CA CYS A 194 -18.02 15.08 -3.39
C CYS A 194 -18.37 14.54 -2.02
N TYR A 195 -19.65 14.32 -1.75
CA TYR A 195 -20.14 13.80 -0.48
C TYR A 195 -19.42 12.51 -0.03
N ILE A 196 -19.25 11.54 -0.92
CA ILE A 196 -18.63 10.25 -0.62
C ILE A 196 -17.15 10.44 -0.26
N THR A 197 -16.39 11.15 -1.10
CA THR A 197 -14.97 11.44 -0.86
C THR A 197 -14.78 12.22 0.43
N ASN A 198 -15.58 13.27 0.64
CA ASN A 198 -15.53 14.09 1.84
C ASN A 198 -15.80 13.26 3.10
N TYR A 199 -16.81 12.40 3.08
CA TYR A 199 -17.12 11.51 4.20
C TYR A 199 -15.96 10.55 4.50
N ILE A 200 -15.42 9.87 3.48
CA ILE A 200 -14.30 8.92 3.65
C ILE A 200 -13.06 9.62 4.20
N LEU A 201 -12.71 10.79 3.66
CA LEU A 201 -11.53 11.56 4.10
C LEU A 201 -11.70 12.06 5.54
N LYS A 202 -12.90 12.55 5.90
CA LYS A 202 -13.20 13.00 7.27
C LYS A 202 -13.14 11.86 8.28
N VAL A 203 -13.73 10.71 7.97
CA VAL A 203 -13.62 9.52 8.83
C VAL A 203 -12.15 9.11 9.00
N LYS A 204 -11.35 9.15 7.92
CA LYS A 204 -9.94 8.78 8.00
C LYS A 204 -9.13 9.72 8.88
N ILE A 205 -9.26 11.04 8.69
CA ILE A 205 -8.51 12.02 9.49
C ILE A 205 -8.96 12.01 10.96
N GLU A 206 -10.24 11.76 11.23
CA GLU A 206 -10.75 11.60 12.59
C GLU A 206 -10.16 10.36 13.27
N ILE A 207 -10.07 9.23 12.57
CA ILE A 207 -9.39 8.02 13.06
C ILE A 207 -7.91 8.32 13.33
N ASP A 208 -7.20 8.95 12.39
CA ASP A 208 -5.78 9.29 12.59
C ASP A 208 -5.57 10.25 13.76
N SER A 209 -6.48 11.20 13.95
CA SER A 209 -6.45 12.13 15.07
C SER A 209 -6.60 11.42 16.42
N ILE A 210 -7.43 10.37 16.50
CA ILE A 210 -7.54 9.53 17.70
C ILE A 210 -6.21 8.85 18.00
N PHE A 211 -5.55 8.27 16.99
CA PHE A 211 -4.27 7.59 17.18
C PHE A 211 -3.16 8.55 17.57
N TRP A 212 -3.09 9.73 16.95
CA TRP A 212 -2.13 10.77 17.29
C TRP A 212 -2.35 11.35 18.69
N TRP A 213 -3.60 11.67 19.06
CA TRP A 213 -3.92 12.19 20.39
C TRP A 213 -3.63 11.13 21.47
N SER A 214 -4.08 9.89 21.25
CA SER A 214 -3.80 8.79 22.19
C SER A 214 -2.30 8.58 22.37
N PHE A 215 -1.54 8.62 21.26
CA PHE A 215 -0.09 8.53 21.31
C PHE A 215 0.54 9.65 22.14
N SER A 216 0.17 10.90 21.87
CA SER A 216 0.68 12.08 22.61
C SER A 216 0.35 11.99 24.09
N SER A 217 -0.91 11.69 24.42
CA SER A 217 -1.36 11.57 25.82
C SER A 217 -0.67 10.43 26.56
N PHE A 218 -0.48 9.27 25.92
CA PHE A 218 0.20 8.13 26.55
C PHE A 218 1.71 8.32 26.68
N ALA A 219 2.34 9.04 25.76
CA ALA A 219 3.76 9.37 25.86
C ALA A 219 4.04 10.24 27.09
N GLU A 220 3.17 11.22 27.34
CA GLU A 220 3.33 12.25 28.39
C GLU A 220 2.78 11.85 29.76
N HIS A 221 1.65 11.13 29.84
CA HIS A 221 0.88 11.00 31.10
C HIS A 221 0.84 9.59 31.71
N ILE A 222 1.34 8.56 31.03
CA ILE A 222 1.27 7.17 31.51
C ILE A 222 2.68 6.61 31.68
N ASP A 223 3.04 6.09 32.85
CA ASP A 223 4.35 5.45 33.07
C ASP A 223 4.37 3.96 32.69
N ASN A 224 3.22 3.37 32.37
CA ASN A 224 3.11 1.96 32.03
C ASN A 224 3.69 1.66 30.63
N THR A 225 4.85 1.00 30.61
CA THR A 225 5.57 0.58 29.39
C THR A 225 4.74 -0.28 28.44
N LEU A 226 3.84 -1.12 28.96
CA LEU A 226 2.99 -1.99 28.13
C LEU A 226 1.98 -1.16 27.31
N LEU A 227 1.32 -0.21 27.97
CA LEU A 227 0.35 0.67 27.30
C LEU A 227 1.02 1.56 26.24
N LYS A 228 2.22 2.10 26.55
CA LYS A 228 3.03 2.82 25.55
C LYS A 228 3.36 1.96 24.34
N SER A 229 3.70 0.69 24.56
CA SER A 229 4.08 -0.24 23.47
C SER A 229 2.88 -0.60 22.59
N ILE A 230 1.70 -0.82 23.19
CA ILE A 230 0.45 -1.09 22.45
C ILE A 230 0.05 0.14 21.62
N ALA A 231 0.16 1.35 22.19
CA ALA A 231 -0.12 2.59 21.49
C ALA A 231 0.82 2.78 20.29
N TRP A 232 2.13 2.54 20.48
CA TRP A 232 3.12 2.56 19.41
C TRP A 232 2.79 1.56 18.30
N PHE A 233 2.44 0.33 18.66
CA PHE A 233 2.09 -0.69 17.67
C PHE A 233 0.83 -0.30 16.88
N GLY A 234 -0.22 0.20 17.56
CA GLY A 234 -1.43 0.68 16.90
C GLY A 234 -1.15 1.85 15.96
N PHE A 235 -0.33 2.80 16.39
CA PHE A 235 0.10 3.93 15.57
C PHE A 235 0.86 3.50 14.31
N ILE A 236 1.87 2.63 14.46
CA ILE A 236 2.66 2.10 13.34
C ILE A 236 1.77 1.28 12.40
N PHE A 237 0.88 0.47 12.94
CA PHE A 237 -0.02 -0.36 12.13
C PHE A 237 -0.93 0.50 11.26
N MET A 238 -1.60 1.50 11.83
CA MET A 238 -2.56 2.33 11.11
C MET A 238 -1.92 3.20 10.03
N ASN A 239 -0.78 3.81 10.35
CA ASN A 239 -0.07 4.64 9.37
C ASN A 239 0.75 3.80 8.37
N GLY A 240 1.18 2.60 8.77
CA GLY A 240 1.88 1.65 7.92
C GLY A 240 1.02 1.16 6.74
N LEU A 241 -0.31 1.14 6.88
CA LEU A 241 -1.22 0.74 5.81
C LEU A 241 -1.05 1.57 4.53
N ALA A 242 -0.79 2.88 4.64
CA ALA A 242 -0.57 3.74 3.48
C ALA A 242 0.70 3.33 2.71
N ILE A 243 1.77 3.01 3.43
CA ILE A 243 3.06 2.61 2.87
C ILE A 243 3.00 1.22 2.26
N LEU A 244 2.34 0.27 2.94
CA LEU A 244 2.10 -1.06 2.41
C LEU A 244 1.24 -1.00 1.14
N GLY A 245 0.19 -0.18 1.14
CA GLY A 245 -0.65 0.08 -0.02
C GLY A 245 0.13 0.69 -1.18
N LEU A 246 0.94 1.72 -0.91
CA LEU A 246 1.82 2.36 -1.89
C LEU A 246 2.79 1.36 -2.52
N ASN A 247 3.47 0.57 -1.70
CA ASN A 247 4.46 -0.38 -2.17
C ASN A 247 3.84 -1.46 -3.06
N ARG A 248 2.70 -2.01 -2.64
CA ARG A 248 1.96 -3.00 -3.43
C ARG A 248 1.45 -2.40 -4.73
N PHE A 249 0.94 -1.16 -4.71
CA PHE A 249 0.53 -0.43 -5.90
C PHE A 249 1.69 -0.26 -6.90
N ILE A 250 2.85 0.22 -6.43
CA ILE A 250 4.07 0.39 -7.26
C ILE A 250 4.48 -0.93 -7.90
N LEU A 251 4.65 -1.98 -7.10
CA LEU A 251 5.13 -3.28 -7.59
C LEU A 251 4.13 -3.98 -8.52
N GLN A 252 2.82 -3.77 -8.30
CA GLN A 252 1.81 -4.28 -9.23
C GLN A 252 1.89 -3.59 -10.60
N ILE A 253 2.11 -2.28 -10.63
CA ILE A 253 2.31 -1.54 -11.89
C ILE A 253 3.59 -2.02 -12.60
N VAL A 254 4.71 -2.14 -11.87
CA VAL A 254 5.97 -2.67 -12.41
C VAL A 254 5.76 -4.07 -12.99
N TYR A 255 5.05 -4.94 -12.28
CA TYR A 255 4.73 -6.29 -12.74
C TYR A 255 3.91 -6.29 -14.04
N TYR A 256 2.86 -5.47 -14.14
CA TYR A 256 2.03 -5.41 -15.34
C TYR A 256 2.81 -4.89 -16.54
N LEU A 257 3.60 -3.83 -16.36
CA LEU A 257 4.39 -3.25 -17.43
C LEU A 257 5.52 -4.18 -17.88
N ASP A 258 6.15 -4.90 -16.95
CA ASP A 258 7.15 -5.92 -17.30
C ASP A 258 6.52 -7.06 -18.12
N LYS A 259 5.31 -7.50 -17.74
CA LYS A 259 4.56 -8.51 -18.49
C LYS A 259 4.14 -8.02 -19.87
N LEU A 260 3.73 -6.75 -19.99
CA LEU A 260 3.36 -6.13 -21.26
C LEU A 260 4.56 -6.05 -22.20
N PHE A 261 5.66 -5.45 -21.74
CA PHE A 261 6.85 -5.28 -22.58
C PHE A 261 7.60 -6.58 -22.87
N SER A 262 7.48 -7.60 -22.01
CA SER A 262 8.04 -8.92 -22.30
C SER A 262 7.28 -9.64 -23.43
N ARG A 263 5.97 -9.37 -23.59
CA ARG A 263 5.17 -9.92 -24.70
C ARG A 263 5.48 -9.26 -26.04
N ASP A 264 5.78 -7.96 -26.03
CA ASP A 264 6.16 -7.21 -27.24
C ASP A 264 7.57 -7.57 -27.75
N ALA A 265 8.38 -8.26 -26.93
CA ALA A 265 9.77 -8.62 -27.24
C ALA A 265 9.94 -10.05 -27.79
N THR A 266 8.86 -10.84 -27.82
CA THR A 266 8.77 -12.19 -28.39
C THR A 266 8.01 -12.15 -29.70
#